data_AF-A0A7S2G0E0-F1
#
_entry.id   AF-A0A7S2G0E0-F1
#
_cell.length_a   1.000
_cell.length_b   1.000
_cell.length_c   1.000
_cell.angle_alpha   90.00
_cell.angle_beta   90.00
_cell.angle_gamma   90.00
#
_symmetry.space_group_name_H-M   'P 1'
#
loop_
_entity.id
_entity.type
_entity.pdbx_description
1 polymer ?
#
loop_
_entity_poly.entity_id
_entity_poly.type
_entity_poly.pdbx_seq_one_letter_code
_entity_poly.pdbx_strand_id
1 'polypeptide(L)'
;VGPCASASSHQSKANSERRQRLEYRALMVNPGKVLKRRTSKRQSLHDKHKIEKKVREHLRKERRDKQRNPRKYTKKDPGIPNSWPFKAQLLMEQQARKEAEKEAHAAARAAKQRERQLARQAEAALAAAQRQTAQQRRESRRRQAAFAPLHDVLADADVVLMVLDARDPAACRSPALEQ
;
A
#
# COMPACT_ATOMS: atom_id res chain seq x y z
N VAL A 1 21.64 15.32 -104.25
CA VAL A 1 21.54 15.12 -102.79
C VAL A 1 20.39 15.97 -102.27
N GLY A 2 19.29 15.36 -101.87
CA GLY A 2 18.18 16.04 -101.20
C GLY A 2 17.57 15.07 -100.19
N PRO A 3 17.59 15.36 -98.88
CA PRO A 3 17.11 14.41 -97.89
C PRO A 3 15.58 14.35 -97.92
N CYS A 4 15.06 13.12 -97.93
CA CYS A 4 13.66 12.78 -97.85
C CYS A 4 13.06 13.29 -96.52
N ALA A 5 12.39 14.45 -96.55
CA ALA A 5 11.84 15.13 -95.37
C ALA A 5 10.48 14.55 -94.88
N SER A 6 9.99 13.46 -95.46
CA SER A 6 8.63 12.94 -95.20
C SER A 6 8.52 12.02 -93.97
N ALA A 7 9.60 11.36 -93.54
CA ALA A 7 9.57 10.44 -92.39
C ALA A 7 9.48 11.14 -91.02
N SER A 8 10.05 12.34 -90.90
CA SER A 8 10.06 13.15 -89.67
C SER A 8 8.68 13.76 -89.33
N SER A 9 7.89 14.10 -90.36
CA SER A 9 6.57 14.73 -90.22
C SER A 9 5.51 13.75 -89.67
N HIS A 10 5.58 12.46 -90.04
CA HIS A 10 4.63 11.47 -89.54
C HIS A 10 4.91 11.05 -88.09
N GLN A 11 6.17 10.95 -87.68
CA GLN A 11 6.55 10.64 -86.31
C GLN A 11 6.25 11.80 -85.33
N SER A 12 6.41 13.05 -85.78
CA SER A 12 6.05 14.23 -84.98
C SER A 12 4.54 14.36 -84.79
N LYS A 13 3.73 14.08 -85.81
CA LYS A 13 2.25 14.04 -85.70
C LYS A 13 1.77 12.95 -84.75
N ALA A 14 2.27 11.71 -84.87
CA ALA A 14 1.90 10.62 -83.98
C ALA A 14 2.30 10.88 -82.50
N ASN A 15 3.44 11.54 -82.27
CA ASN A 15 3.86 11.95 -80.94
C ASN A 15 3.01 13.10 -80.39
N SER A 16 2.57 14.03 -81.25
CA SER A 16 1.66 15.11 -80.87
C SER A 16 0.27 14.59 -80.50
N GLU A 17 -0.27 13.62 -81.25
CA GLU A 17 -1.56 12.98 -80.96
C GLU A 17 -1.50 12.12 -79.69
N ARG A 18 -0.37 11.42 -79.44
CA ARG A 18 -0.14 10.73 -78.17
C ARG A 18 -0.11 11.70 -76.99
N ARG A 19 0.57 12.84 -77.14
CA ARG A 19 0.62 13.89 -76.11
C ARG A 19 -0.77 14.48 -75.87
N GLN A 20 -1.50 14.84 -76.93
CA GLN A 20 -2.88 15.33 -76.84
C GLN A 20 -3.80 14.30 -76.18
N ARG A 21 -3.69 13.00 -76.49
CA ARG A 21 -4.44 11.94 -75.80
C ARG A 21 -4.09 11.81 -74.32
N LEU A 22 -2.82 11.94 -73.95
CA LEU A 22 -2.39 11.86 -72.56
C LEU A 22 -2.85 13.09 -71.76
N GLU A 23 -2.78 14.28 -72.36
CA GLU A 23 -3.30 15.53 -71.78
C GLU A 23 -4.83 15.48 -71.62
N TYR A 24 -5.56 15.02 -72.65
CA TYR A 24 -7.02 14.89 -72.57
C TYR A 24 -7.44 13.86 -71.51
N ARG A 25 -6.68 12.75 -71.37
CA ARG A 25 -6.89 11.76 -70.31
C ARG A 25 -6.59 12.31 -68.92
N ALA A 26 -5.59 13.18 -68.79
CA ALA A 26 -5.27 13.85 -67.52
C ALA A 26 -6.34 14.89 -67.14
N LEU A 27 -6.88 15.63 -68.12
CA LEU A 27 -7.99 16.57 -67.93
C LEU A 27 -9.31 15.88 -67.54
N MET A 28 -9.52 14.63 -67.97
CA MET A 28 -10.71 13.85 -67.61
C MET A 28 -10.66 13.21 -66.21
N VAL A 29 -9.52 13.20 -65.53
CA VAL A 29 -9.38 12.69 -64.16
C VAL A 29 -9.33 13.87 -63.19
N ASN A 30 -10.49 14.26 -62.65
CA ASN A 30 -10.59 15.31 -61.64
C ASN A 30 -9.73 14.96 -60.39
N PRO A 31 -8.64 15.69 -60.09
CA PRO A 31 -7.72 15.35 -59.00
C PRO A 31 -8.37 15.53 -57.61
N GLY A 32 -9.45 16.30 -57.51
CA GLY A 32 -10.22 16.51 -56.28
C GLY A 32 -11.12 15.34 -55.87
N LYS A 33 -11.25 14.28 -56.69
CA LYS A 33 -12.06 13.08 -56.40
C LYS A 33 -11.29 11.77 -56.60
N VAL A 34 -9.98 11.74 -56.30
CA VAL A 34 -9.27 10.46 -56.18
C VAL A 34 -9.74 9.79 -54.88
N LEU A 35 -10.79 8.97 -54.98
CA LEU A 35 -11.28 8.13 -53.89
C LEU A 35 -10.09 7.31 -53.33
N LYS A 36 -9.67 7.62 -52.09
CA LYS A 36 -8.67 6.82 -51.37
C LYS A 36 -9.08 5.35 -51.49
N ARG A 37 -8.17 4.50 -51.96
CA ARG A 37 -8.42 3.06 -52.07
C ARG A 37 -8.97 2.56 -50.73
N ARG A 38 -10.18 1.99 -50.76
CA ARG A 38 -10.85 1.46 -49.55
C ARG A 38 -9.93 0.44 -48.91
N THR A 39 -9.50 0.73 -47.69
CA THR A 39 -8.72 -0.22 -46.90
C THR A 39 -9.62 -1.39 -46.51
N SER A 40 -9.05 -2.59 -46.54
CA SER A 40 -9.73 -3.79 -46.11
C SER A 40 -10.07 -3.70 -44.61
N LYS A 41 -11.23 -4.23 -44.22
CA LYS A 41 -11.58 -4.45 -42.80
C LYS A 41 -10.90 -5.70 -42.22
N ARG A 42 -10.18 -6.47 -43.05
CA ARG A 42 -9.44 -7.66 -42.63
C ARG A 42 -8.29 -7.24 -41.72
N GLN A 43 -8.21 -7.83 -40.54
CA GLN A 43 -7.08 -7.63 -39.63
C GLN A 43 -6.00 -8.67 -39.93
N SER A 44 -4.74 -8.24 -39.89
CA SER A 44 -3.63 -9.19 -39.91
C SER A 44 -3.58 -9.97 -38.59
N LEU A 45 -3.05 -11.19 -38.61
CA LEU A 45 -2.84 -11.97 -37.39
C LEU A 45 -1.92 -11.24 -36.40
N HIS A 46 -0.90 -10.56 -36.93
CA HIS A 46 -0.01 -9.72 -36.14
C HIS A 46 -0.77 -8.64 -35.36
N ASP A 47 -1.67 -7.91 -36.03
CA ASP A 47 -2.46 -6.85 -35.39
C ASP A 47 -3.44 -7.42 -34.37
N LYS A 48 -4.07 -8.57 -34.67
CA LYS A 48 -4.94 -9.29 -33.73
C LYS A 48 -4.19 -9.62 -32.43
N HIS A 49 -3.03 -10.27 -32.53
CA HIS A 49 -2.24 -10.63 -31.34
C HIS A 49 -1.65 -9.42 -30.63
N LYS A 50 -1.33 -8.34 -31.35
CA LYS A 50 -0.89 -7.07 -30.76
C LYS A 50 -2.01 -6.41 -29.96
N ILE A 51 -3.23 -6.40 -30.48
CA ILE A 51 -4.43 -5.89 -29.78
C ILE A 51 -4.70 -6.74 -28.54
N GLU A 52 -4.71 -8.07 -28.66
CA GLU A 52 -4.92 -9.00 -27.53
C GLU A 52 -3.90 -8.77 -26.40
N LYS A 53 -2.61 -8.63 -26.73
CA LYS A 53 -1.56 -8.35 -25.74
C LYS A 53 -1.81 -7.01 -25.04
N LYS A 54 -2.13 -5.94 -25.80
CA LYS A 54 -2.44 -4.62 -25.23
C LYS A 54 -3.66 -4.64 -24.31
N VAL A 55 -4.74 -5.30 -24.72
CA VAL A 55 -5.96 -5.45 -23.91
C VAL A 55 -5.66 -6.24 -22.64
N ARG A 56 -4.92 -7.35 -22.73
CA ARG A 56 -4.52 -8.15 -21.56
C ARG A 56 -3.68 -7.33 -20.58
N GLU A 57 -2.71 -6.57 -21.07
CA GLU A 57 -1.89 -5.70 -20.21
C GLU A 57 -2.73 -4.60 -19.56
N HIS A 58 -3.64 -3.98 -20.30
CA HIS A 58 -4.55 -2.96 -19.77
C HIS A 58 -5.44 -3.53 -18.66
N LEU A 59 -6.11 -4.66 -18.88
CA LEU A 59 -6.93 -5.32 -17.87
C LEU A 59 -6.11 -5.79 -16.65
N ARG A 60 -4.85 -6.22 -16.86
CA ARG A 60 -3.92 -6.56 -15.76
C ARG A 60 -3.61 -5.33 -14.91
N LYS A 61 -3.36 -4.18 -15.53
CA LYS A 61 -3.11 -2.91 -14.83
C LYS A 61 -4.37 -2.43 -14.11
N GLU A 62 -5.54 -2.44 -14.75
CA GLU A 62 -6.80 -2.06 -14.13
C GLU A 62 -7.13 -2.92 -12.90
N ARG A 63 -6.90 -4.24 -12.96
CA ARG A 63 -7.12 -5.13 -11.81
C ARG A 63 -6.24 -4.75 -10.63
N ARG A 64 -4.95 -4.50 -10.86
CA ARG A 64 -4.02 -4.07 -9.81
C ARG A 64 -4.40 -2.70 -9.26
N ASP A 65 -4.79 -1.76 -10.11
CA ASP A 65 -5.20 -0.42 -9.68
C ASP A 65 -6.49 -0.46 -8.86
N LYS A 66 -7.47 -1.29 -9.24
CA LYS A 66 -8.71 -1.51 -8.47
C LYS A 66 -8.42 -2.12 -7.10
N GLN A 67 -7.48 -3.06 -7.02
CA GLN A 67 -7.07 -3.69 -5.76
C GLN A 67 -6.26 -2.73 -4.87
N ARG A 68 -5.31 -1.98 -5.43
CA ARG A 68 -4.45 -1.04 -4.70
C ARG A 68 -5.21 0.21 -4.25
N ASN A 69 -6.15 0.66 -5.06
CA ASN A 69 -6.94 1.87 -4.83
C ASN A 69 -8.44 1.55 -4.78
N PRO A 70 -8.92 0.77 -3.79
CA PRO A 70 -10.31 0.34 -3.75
C PRO A 70 -11.29 1.51 -3.60
N ARG A 71 -10.84 2.63 -3.00
CA ARG A 71 -11.67 3.84 -2.83
C ARG A 71 -11.90 4.62 -4.13
N LYS A 72 -10.97 4.55 -5.10
CA LYS A 72 -11.02 5.33 -6.35
C LYS A 72 -12.17 4.90 -7.26
N TYR A 73 -12.41 3.59 -7.34
CA TYR A 73 -13.40 2.97 -8.23
C TYR A 73 -14.76 2.72 -7.58
N THR A 74 -14.99 3.25 -6.38
CA THR A 74 -16.33 3.20 -5.75
C THR A 74 -17.33 3.98 -6.59
N LYS A 75 -18.45 3.33 -6.93
CA LYS A 75 -19.59 3.98 -7.58
C LYS A 75 -20.21 4.95 -6.57
N LYS A 76 -20.44 6.18 -6.99
CA LYS A 76 -21.14 7.18 -6.18
C LYS A 76 -22.62 6.97 -6.40
N ASP A 77 -23.40 7.02 -5.34
CA ASP A 77 -24.85 6.90 -5.45
C ASP A 77 -25.40 8.14 -6.17
N PRO A 78 -26.31 7.97 -7.14
CA PRO A 78 -26.90 9.09 -7.89
C PRO A 78 -27.78 10.02 -7.02
N GLY A 79 -27.93 9.73 -5.72
CA GLY A 79 -28.61 10.59 -4.75
C GLY A 79 -30.13 10.63 -4.91
N ILE A 80 -30.79 11.32 -3.99
CA ILE A 80 -32.23 11.50 -4.00
C ILE A 80 -32.57 12.75 -4.86
N PRO A 81 -33.36 12.60 -5.94
CA PRO A 81 -33.79 13.72 -6.77
C PRO A 81 -34.55 14.79 -5.97
N ASN A 82 -34.44 16.06 -6.38
CA ASN A 82 -35.08 17.17 -5.67
C ASN A 82 -36.60 17.26 -5.88
N SER A 83 -37.14 16.60 -6.90
CA SER A 83 -38.58 16.54 -7.17
C SER A 83 -39.35 15.71 -6.14
N TRP A 84 -38.66 15.00 -5.24
CA TRP A 84 -39.31 14.14 -4.27
C TRP A 84 -39.74 14.94 -3.02
N PRO A 85 -41.05 15.00 -2.71
CA PRO A 85 -41.60 15.91 -1.70
C PRO A 85 -41.13 15.63 -0.26
N PHE A 86 -40.79 14.38 0.05
CA PHE A 86 -40.35 13.97 1.39
C PHE A 86 -38.82 13.89 1.54
N LYS A 87 -38.06 14.47 0.59
CA LYS A 87 -36.58 14.46 0.61
C LYS A 87 -36.01 15.01 1.91
N ALA A 88 -36.56 16.11 2.41
CA ALA A 88 -36.10 16.72 3.65
C ALA A 88 -36.31 15.79 4.87
N GLN A 89 -37.50 15.18 4.99
CA GLN A 89 -37.82 14.27 6.10
C GLN A 89 -36.90 13.04 6.12
N LEU A 90 -36.66 12.42 4.95
CA LEU A 90 -35.76 11.27 4.86
C LEU A 90 -34.30 11.62 5.17
N LEU A 91 -33.84 12.81 4.77
CA LEU A 91 -32.48 13.25 5.08
C LEU A 91 -32.29 13.45 6.59
N MET A 92 -33.28 14.02 7.28
CA MET A 92 -33.26 14.17 8.74
C MET A 92 -33.23 12.81 9.44
N GLU A 93 -34.07 11.86 9.02
CA GLU A 93 -34.08 10.50 9.57
C GLU A 93 -32.72 9.80 9.37
N GLN A 94 -32.14 9.91 8.17
CA GLN A 94 -30.82 9.34 7.90
C GLN A 94 -29.69 9.99 8.72
N GLN A 95 -29.78 11.30 8.97
CA GLN A 95 -28.80 11.99 9.82
C GLN A 95 -28.91 11.50 11.26
N ALA A 96 -30.12 11.45 11.82
CA ALA A 96 -30.37 10.92 13.16
C ALA A 96 -29.86 9.47 13.30
N ARG A 97 -30.13 8.62 12.31
CA ARG A 97 -29.62 7.24 12.29
C ARG A 97 -28.09 7.18 12.25
N LYS A 98 -27.44 8.00 11.41
CA LYS A 98 -25.97 8.06 11.32
C LYS A 98 -25.35 8.57 12.63
N GLU A 99 -26.00 9.51 13.30
CA GLU A 99 -25.55 10.02 14.60
C GLU A 99 -25.67 8.96 15.69
N ALA A 100 -26.80 8.28 15.79
CA ALA A 100 -27.00 7.17 16.71
C ALA A 100 -26.00 6.02 16.46
N GLU A 101 -25.76 5.64 15.21
CA GLU A 101 -24.77 4.61 14.85
C GLU A 101 -23.34 5.04 15.21
N LYS A 102 -22.98 6.32 14.98
CA LYS A 102 -21.68 6.87 15.36
C LYS A 102 -21.50 6.89 16.88
N GLU A 103 -22.52 7.30 17.62
CA GLU A 103 -22.51 7.34 19.07
C GLU A 103 -22.42 5.92 19.66
N ALA A 104 -23.24 4.99 19.18
CA ALA A 104 -23.18 3.58 19.59
C ALA A 104 -21.81 2.96 19.32
N HIS A 105 -21.22 3.24 18.16
CA HIS A 105 -19.88 2.76 17.83
C HIS A 105 -18.78 3.46 18.64
N ALA A 106 -18.91 4.75 18.96
CA ALA A 106 -18.00 5.46 19.85
C ALA A 106 -18.07 4.91 21.28
N ALA A 107 -19.28 4.67 21.79
CA ALA A 107 -19.53 4.03 23.07
C ALA A 107 -18.95 2.61 23.13
N ALA A 108 -19.17 1.80 22.09
CA ALA A 108 -18.59 0.46 21.99
C ALA A 108 -17.05 0.48 21.96
N ARG A 109 -16.44 1.45 21.24
CA ARG A 109 -14.99 1.65 21.25
C ARG A 109 -14.49 2.05 22.63
N ALA A 110 -15.17 2.98 23.31
CA ALA A 110 -14.81 3.42 24.64
C ALA A 110 -14.93 2.27 25.67
N ALA A 111 -16.01 1.49 25.62
CA ALA A 111 -16.20 0.31 26.47
C ALA A 111 -15.07 -0.71 26.28
N LYS A 112 -14.74 -1.05 25.02
CA LYS A 112 -13.63 -1.95 24.70
C LYS A 112 -12.27 -1.41 25.15
N GLN A 113 -12.07 -0.10 25.08
CA GLN A 113 -10.84 0.53 25.58
C GLN A 113 -10.76 0.45 27.12
N ARG A 114 -11.86 0.74 27.83
CA ARG A 114 -11.94 0.62 29.29
C ARG A 114 -11.70 -0.81 29.76
N GLU A 115 -12.34 -1.79 29.11
CA GLU A 115 -12.12 -3.22 29.39
C GLU A 115 -10.64 -3.60 29.22
N ARG A 116 -10.01 -3.18 28.12
CA ARG A 116 -8.57 -3.41 27.88
C ARG A 116 -7.69 -2.71 28.92
N GLN A 117 -8.05 -1.52 29.37
CA GLN A 117 -7.30 -0.80 30.40
C GLN A 117 -7.42 -1.50 31.75
N LEU A 118 -8.62 -1.93 32.13
CA LEU A 118 -8.86 -2.70 33.36
C LEU A 118 -8.10 -4.04 33.32
N ALA A 119 -8.13 -4.75 32.20
CA ALA A 119 -7.37 -5.99 32.03
C ALA A 119 -5.85 -5.76 32.19
N ARG A 120 -5.31 -4.70 31.58
CA ARG A 120 -3.89 -4.32 31.74
C ARG A 120 -3.54 -3.92 33.17
N GLN A 121 -4.43 -3.20 33.86
CA GLN A 121 -4.24 -2.82 35.26
C GLN A 121 -4.25 -4.05 36.17
N ALA A 122 -5.18 -4.99 35.94
CA ALA A 122 -5.24 -6.24 36.68
C ALA A 122 -3.98 -7.09 36.46
N GLU A 123 -3.52 -7.22 35.21
CA GLU A 123 -2.27 -7.92 34.88
C GLU A 123 -1.06 -7.25 35.54
N ALA A 124 -0.97 -5.91 35.49
CA ALA A 124 0.10 -5.17 36.14
C ALA A 124 0.09 -5.32 37.68
N ALA A 125 -1.09 -5.32 38.30
CA ALA A 125 -1.25 -5.53 39.74
C ALA A 125 -0.83 -6.95 40.15
N LEU A 126 -1.23 -7.97 39.38
CA LEU A 126 -0.79 -9.36 39.58
C LEU A 126 0.73 -9.50 39.44
N ALA A 127 1.32 -8.90 38.42
CA ALA A 127 2.77 -8.91 38.22
C ALA A 127 3.51 -8.17 39.35
N ALA A 128 2.97 -7.06 39.86
CA ALA A 128 3.53 -6.34 41.00
C ALA A 128 3.47 -7.18 42.29
N ALA A 129 2.35 -7.85 42.56
CA ALA A 129 2.20 -8.75 43.70
C ALA A 129 3.17 -9.95 43.63
N GLN A 130 3.36 -10.54 42.45
CA GLN A 130 4.35 -11.60 42.24
C GLN A 130 5.79 -11.11 42.50
N ARG A 131 6.12 -9.88 42.08
CA ARG A 131 7.45 -9.29 42.37
C ARG A 131 7.65 -9.07 43.86
N GLN A 132 6.65 -8.56 44.58
CA GLN A 132 6.72 -8.34 46.02
C GLN A 132 6.88 -9.66 46.78
N THR A 133 6.12 -10.69 46.44
CA THR A 133 6.26 -12.01 47.07
C THR A 133 7.62 -12.65 46.78
N ALA A 134 8.16 -12.52 45.56
CA ALA A 134 9.50 -12.97 45.24
C ALA A 134 10.58 -12.21 46.04
N GLN A 135 10.45 -10.89 46.21
CA GLN A 135 11.34 -10.09 47.05
C GLN A 135 11.28 -10.52 48.51
N GLN A 136 10.09 -10.71 49.07
CA GLN A 136 9.92 -11.18 50.45
C GLN A 136 10.55 -12.57 50.67
N ARG A 137 10.38 -13.50 49.74
CA ARG A 137 11.02 -14.83 49.81
C ARG A 137 12.54 -14.75 49.71
N ARG A 138 13.08 -13.85 48.88
CA ARG A 138 14.52 -13.62 48.79
C ARG A 138 15.08 -13.06 50.09
N GLU A 139 14.38 -12.09 50.67
CA GLU A 139 14.75 -11.46 51.94
C GLU A 139 14.66 -12.46 53.11
N SER A 140 13.60 -13.26 53.19
CA SER A 140 13.47 -14.29 54.22
C SER A 140 14.57 -15.34 54.11
N ARG A 141 14.92 -15.78 52.89
CA ARG A 141 16.02 -16.72 52.66
C ARG A 141 17.37 -16.09 53.02
N ARG A 142 17.57 -14.80 52.75
CA ARG A 142 18.78 -14.06 53.15
C ARG A 142 18.91 -13.98 54.67
N ARG A 143 17.80 -13.70 55.38
CA ARG A 143 17.77 -13.70 56.86
C ARG A 143 17.99 -15.09 57.46
N GLN A 144 17.42 -16.13 56.87
CA GLN A 144 17.65 -17.52 57.31
C GLN A 144 19.09 -18.00 57.05
N ALA A 145 19.72 -17.53 55.97
CA ALA A 145 21.12 -17.81 55.66
C ALA A 145 22.11 -16.95 56.46
N ALA A 146 21.63 -15.94 57.21
CA ALA A 146 22.47 -15.18 58.11
C ALA A 146 22.87 -16.08 59.28
N PHE A 147 24.16 -16.10 59.61
CA PHE A 147 24.67 -16.86 60.74
C PHE A 147 24.18 -16.19 62.03
N ALA A 148 23.19 -16.80 62.68
CA ALA A 148 22.48 -16.20 63.81
C ALA A 148 23.39 -15.70 64.96
N PRO A 149 24.46 -16.41 65.35
CA PRO A 149 25.32 -15.93 66.45
C PRO A 149 26.44 -14.98 65.99
N LEU A 150 26.48 -14.55 64.72
CA LEU A 150 27.54 -13.66 64.24
C LEU A 150 27.61 -12.35 65.04
N HIS A 151 26.45 -11.77 65.37
CA HIS A 151 26.39 -10.53 66.13
C HIS A 151 26.89 -10.70 67.57
N ASP A 152 26.54 -11.82 68.21
CA ASP A 152 26.96 -12.12 69.58
C ASP A 152 28.48 -12.36 69.64
N VAL A 153 29.01 -13.14 68.69
CA VAL A 153 30.44 -13.41 68.57
C VAL A 153 31.24 -12.13 68.28
N LEU A 154 30.71 -11.23 67.45
CA LEU A 154 31.35 -9.93 67.18
C LEU A 154 31.34 -9.00 68.39
N ALA A 155 30.31 -9.07 69.25
CA ALA A 155 30.22 -8.24 70.46
C ALA A 155 31.21 -8.68 71.55
N ASP A 156 31.44 -9.99 71.68
CA ASP A 156 32.36 -10.55 72.66
C ASP A 156 33.83 -10.53 72.21
N ALA A 157 34.11 -10.43 70.91
CA ALA A 157 35.46 -10.54 70.36
C ALA A 157 36.25 -9.23 70.46
N ASP A 158 37.47 -9.30 71.02
CA ASP A 158 38.40 -8.17 71.05
C ASP A 158 39.12 -7.94 69.70
N VAL A 159 39.31 -9.01 68.91
CA VAL A 159 39.99 -8.97 67.61
C VAL A 159 39.25 -9.86 66.61
N VAL A 160 38.98 -9.31 65.41
CA VAL A 160 38.34 -10.04 64.30
C VAL A 160 39.35 -10.27 63.19
N LEU A 161 39.57 -11.54 62.83
CA LEU A 161 40.44 -11.93 61.72
C LEU A 161 39.60 -12.36 60.52
N MET A 162 39.71 -11.63 59.40
CA MET A 162 39.03 -11.97 58.16
C MET A 162 39.93 -12.84 57.28
N VAL A 163 39.50 -14.08 57.03
CA VAL A 163 40.17 -14.99 56.10
C VAL A 163 39.65 -14.74 54.69
N LEU A 164 40.55 -14.38 53.78
CA LEU A 164 40.24 -14.14 52.37
C LEU A 164 40.83 -15.26 51.50
N ASP A 165 40.11 -15.71 50.48
CA ASP A 165 40.68 -16.60 49.45
C ASP A 165 41.68 -15.80 48.61
N ALA A 166 42.91 -16.31 48.46
CA ALA A 166 43.96 -15.66 47.70
C ALA A 166 43.65 -15.51 46.21
N ARG A 167 42.72 -16.31 45.67
CA ARG A 167 42.34 -16.30 44.25
C ARG A 167 41.44 -15.13 43.89
N ASP A 168 40.58 -14.69 44.82
CA ASP A 168 39.71 -13.53 44.64
C ASP A 168 39.44 -12.86 46.00
N PRO A 169 40.42 -12.09 46.53
CA PRO A 169 40.28 -11.47 47.84
C PRO A 169 39.22 -10.36 47.85
N ALA A 170 38.84 -9.80 46.70
CA ALA A 170 37.87 -8.72 46.61
C ALA A 170 36.43 -9.25 46.75
N ALA A 171 36.10 -10.39 46.13
CA ALA A 171 34.76 -10.97 46.20
C ALA A 171 34.42 -11.59 47.57
N CYS A 172 35.42 -12.11 48.28
CA CYS A 172 35.25 -12.69 49.62
C CYS A 172 35.37 -11.65 50.75
N ARG A 173 35.75 -10.41 50.45
CA ARG A 173 35.79 -9.31 51.43
C ARG A 173 34.38 -8.79 51.69
N SER A 174 34.08 -8.44 52.95
CA SER A 174 32.76 -7.95 53.36
C SER A 174 32.87 -6.52 53.91
N PRO A 175 32.72 -5.48 53.06
CA PRO A 175 32.89 -4.08 53.49
C PRO A 175 31.90 -3.66 54.58
N ALA A 176 30.73 -4.30 54.63
CA ALA A 176 29.70 -4.04 55.63
C ALA A 176 30.06 -4.54 57.04
N LEU A 177 31.08 -5.39 57.20
CA LEU A 177 31.59 -5.81 58.51
C LEU A 177 32.78 -4.93 58.98
N GLU A 178 33.35 -4.12 58.09
CA GLU A 178 34.50 -3.26 58.39
C GLU A 178 34.12 -1.86 58.88
N GLN A 179 32.84 -1.47 58.75
CA GLN A 179 32.28 -0.17 59.13
C GLN A 179 31.42 -0.31 60.39
#